data_AF-A0A820FRN1-F1
#
_entry.id   AF-A0A820FRN1-F1
#
_cell.length_a   1.000
_cell.length_b   1.000
_cell.length_c   1.000
_cell.angle_alpha   90.00
_cell.angle_beta   90.00
_cell.angle_gamma   90.00
#
_symmetry.space_group_name_H-M   'P 1'
#
loop_
_entity.id
_entity.type
_entity.pdbx_description
1 polymer ?
#
loop_
_entity_poly.entity_id
_entity_poly.type
_entity_poly.pdbx_seq_one_letter_code
_entity_poly.pdbx_strand_id
1 'polypeptide(L)'
;EAKELFYITQNILELSSVSKILLPSLRTTQLPAQQTIVKIESYQSNDCATYMLIFFEHGITSIRDYILVEIIAEIIQESLEDYLQTAGPNHFTCNVTPRDTYGIISLQIEL
;
A
#
# COMPACT_ATOMS: atom_id res chain seq x y z
N GLU A 1 0.90 6.84 -23.70
CA GLU A 1 1.19 5.75 -22.76
C GLU A 1 0.11 4.66 -22.72
N ALA A 2 -1.18 4.96 -22.49
CA ALA A 2 -2.23 3.92 -22.51
C ALA A 2 -2.46 3.20 -23.86
N LYS A 3 -2.04 3.81 -24.99
CA LYS A 3 -2.13 3.19 -26.33
C LYS A 3 -0.98 2.22 -26.64
N GLU A 4 0.18 2.35 -26.00
CA GLU A 4 1.32 1.45 -26.25
C GLU A 4 1.15 0.12 -25.52
N LEU A 5 0.57 0.14 -24.31
CA LEU A 5 0.25 -1.07 -23.56
C LEU A 5 -0.79 -1.96 -24.27
N PHE A 6 -1.73 -1.39 -25.01
CA PHE A 6 -2.73 -2.15 -25.77
C PHE A 6 -2.19 -2.71 -27.09
N TYR A 7 -1.10 -2.14 -27.63
CA TYR A 7 -0.50 -2.60 -28.88
C TYR A 7 0.40 -3.84 -28.67
N ILE A 8 1.01 -3.95 -27.48
CA ILE A 8 1.81 -5.12 -27.08
C ILE A 8 0.91 -6.34 -26.83
N THR A 9 -0.33 -6.14 -26.38
CA THR A 9 -1.26 -7.24 -26.07
C THR A 9 -1.94 -7.88 -27.28
N GLN A 10 -1.96 -7.23 -28.46
CA GLN A 10 -2.61 -7.81 -29.65
C GLN A 10 -1.67 -8.50 -30.65
N ASN A 11 -0.36 -8.22 -30.59
CA ASN A 11 0.61 -8.78 -31.55
C ASN A 11 1.47 -9.93 -31.00
N ILE A 12 1.20 -10.39 -29.77
CA ILE A 12 1.84 -11.57 -29.21
C ILE A 12 0.74 -12.57 -28.91
N LEU A 13 0.85 -13.77 -29.47
CA LEU A 13 -0.01 -14.94 -29.30
C LEU A 13 -1.06 -15.23 -30.39
N GLU A 14 -0.62 -15.31 -31.65
CA GLU A 14 -0.81 -16.60 -32.36
C GLU A 14 0.23 -17.59 -31.81
N LEU A 15 -0.04 -18.14 -30.63
CA LEU A 15 0.83 -19.13 -30.00
C LEU A 15 -0.03 -20.33 -29.69
N SER A 16 -0.13 -21.17 -30.73
CA SER A 16 -0.49 -22.57 -30.62
C SER A 16 0.12 -23.20 -29.37
N SER A 17 -0.75 -23.75 -28.51
CA SER A 17 -0.40 -24.64 -27.39
C SER A 17 0.72 -24.13 -26.47
N VAL A 18 0.50 -22.99 -25.82
CA VAL A 18 1.31 -22.60 -24.66
C VAL A 18 0.92 -23.49 -23.48
N SER A 19 1.70 -24.53 -23.26
CA SER A 19 1.63 -25.42 -22.10
C SER A 19 1.65 -24.58 -20.82
N LYS A 20 0.49 -24.42 -20.15
CA LYS A 20 0.30 -23.78 -18.82
C LYS A 20 1.55 -23.06 -18.31
N ILE A 21 1.95 -21.98 -18.99
CA ILE A 21 3.10 -21.20 -18.54
C ILE A 21 2.62 -20.62 -17.22
N LEU A 22 3.26 -21.03 -16.12
CA LEU A 22 3.06 -20.41 -14.82
C LEU A 22 3.28 -18.92 -15.03
N LEU A 23 2.19 -18.15 -14.97
CA LEU A 23 2.24 -16.71 -14.96
C LEU A 23 3.21 -16.29 -13.85
N PRO A 24 4.12 -15.33 -14.10
CA PRO A 24 5.04 -14.88 -13.07
C PRO A 24 4.25 -14.41 -11.84
N SER A 25 4.46 -15.08 -10.70
CA SER A 25 3.86 -14.64 -9.44
C SER A 25 4.62 -13.40 -8.97
N LEU A 26 4.00 -12.23 -9.03
CA LEU A 26 4.51 -11.04 -8.35
C LEU A 26 4.53 -11.33 -6.84
N ARG A 27 5.68 -11.13 -6.22
CA ARG A 27 5.85 -11.23 -4.76
C ARG A 27 6.24 -9.86 -4.26
N THR A 28 5.65 -9.44 -3.14
CA THR A 28 6.13 -8.26 -2.43
C THR A 28 7.40 -8.60 -1.65
N THR A 29 8.20 -7.57 -1.35
CA THR A 29 9.37 -7.72 -0.48
C THR A 29 8.90 -7.69 0.96
N GLN A 30 9.26 -8.69 1.75
CA GLN A 30 9.00 -8.70 3.19
C GLN A 30 9.98 -7.75 3.89
N LEU A 31 9.46 -6.83 4.70
CA LEU A 31 10.31 -5.94 5.49
C LEU A 31 11.09 -6.75 6.54
N PRO A 32 12.36 -6.39 6.82
CA PRO A 32 13.12 -7.04 7.88
C PRO A 32 12.46 -6.81 9.24
N ALA A 33 12.38 -7.87 10.05
CA ALA A 33 11.77 -7.79 11.37
C ALA A 33 12.46 -6.71 12.23
N GLN A 34 11.64 -5.91 12.92
CA GLN A 34 12.08 -4.85 13.86
C GLN A 34 12.92 -3.74 13.24
N GLN A 35 12.85 -3.55 11.92
CA GLN A 35 13.51 -2.43 11.25
C GLN A 35 12.53 -1.31 10.90
N THR A 36 13.03 -0.07 10.97
CA THR A 36 12.34 1.12 10.48
C THR A 36 13.10 1.62 9.27
N ILE A 37 12.41 1.68 8.13
CA ILE A 37 12.98 2.18 6.87
C ILE A 37 12.25 3.48 6.53
N VAL A 38 13.01 4.55 6.33
CA VAL A 38 12.48 5.85 5.90
C VAL A 38 13.00 6.14 4.50
N LYS A 39 12.08 6.38 3.57
CA LYS A 39 12.39 6.78 2.20
C LYS A 39 11.69 8.10 1.91
N ILE A 40 12.47 9.10 1.53
CA ILE A 40 11.93 10.37 1.02
C ILE A 40 11.76 10.17 -0.49
N GLU A 41 10.52 10.10 -0.96
CA GLU A 41 10.26 9.78 -2.38
C GLU A 41 10.51 10.95 -3.32
N SER A 42 10.09 12.17 -2.95
CA SER A 42 10.28 13.34 -3.79
C SER A 42 10.10 14.64 -3.01
N TYR A 43 10.69 15.72 -3.53
CA TYR A 43 10.34 17.08 -3.14
C TYR A 43 9.53 17.70 -4.27
N GLN A 44 8.24 17.93 -4.04
CA GLN A 44 7.40 18.63 -5.00
C GLN A 44 7.50 20.13 -4.75
N SER A 45 8.26 20.85 -5.58
CA SER A 45 8.47 22.29 -5.44
C SER A 45 7.19 23.14 -5.58
N ASN A 46 6.12 22.54 -6.11
CA ASN A 46 4.86 23.21 -6.40
C ASN A 46 3.77 22.90 -5.37
N ASP A 47 4.06 22.01 -4.42
CA ASP A 47 3.15 21.70 -3.32
C ASP A 47 3.72 22.26 -2.01
N CYS A 48 2.85 22.83 -1.19
CA CYS A 48 3.19 23.33 0.14
C CYS A 48 2.82 22.30 1.23
N ALA A 49 2.12 21.22 0.86
CA ALA A 49 1.79 20.13 1.74
C ALA A 49 2.94 19.10 1.81
N THR A 50 3.12 18.54 3.00
CA THR A 50 3.96 17.35 3.19
C THR A 50 3.03 16.16 3.28
N TYR A 51 3.30 15.14 2.47
CA TYR A 51 2.57 13.88 2.52
C TYR A 51 3.46 12.80 3.12
N MET A 52 2.94 12.06 4.09
CA MET A 52 3.66 10.97 4.75
C MET A 52 2.86 9.67 4.62
N LEU A 53 3.55 8.63 4.16
CA LEU A 53 3.05 7.26 4.16
C LEU A 53 3.82 6.43 5.19
N ILE A 54 3.10 5.85 6.14
CA ILE A 54 3.63 4.96 7.16
C ILE A 54 3.06 3.56 6.92
N PHE A 55 3.94 2.57 6.85
CA PHE A 55 3.59 1.17 6.64
C PHE A 55 4.02 0.32 7.82
N PHE A 56 3.08 -0.41 8.41
CA PHE A 56 3.34 -1.46 9.38
C PHE A 56 3.03 -2.81 8.75
N GLU A 57 4.06 -3.53 8.35
CA GLU A 57 3.91 -4.87 7.78
C GLU A 57 3.65 -5.90 8.88
N HIS A 58 2.57 -6.69 8.74
CA HIS A 58 2.27 -7.80 9.64
C HIS A 58 2.84 -9.12 9.12
N GLY A 59 2.59 -9.43 7.84
CA GLY A 59 3.07 -10.67 7.20
C GLY A 59 2.00 -11.38 6.37
N ILE A 60 2.16 -12.70 6.21
CA ILE A 60 1.37 -13.53 5.30
C ILE A 60 -0.12 -13.53 5.66
N THR A 61 -0.98 -13.35 4.65
CA THR A 61 -2.43 -13.24 4.79
C THR A 61 -3.07 -14.51 5.38
N SER A 62 -3.67 -14.39 6.56
CA SER A 62 -4.76 -15.24 7.02
C SER A 62 -6.03 -14.40 7.19
N ILE A 63 -7.21 -15.00 7.02
CA ILE A 63 -8.50 -14.29 7.18
C ILE A 63 -8.60 -13.68 8.58
N ARG A 64 -8.12 -14.40 9.60
CA ARG A 64 -8.11 -13.92 10.98
C ARG A 64 -7.24 -12.67 11.13
N ASP A 65 -6.04 -12.69 10.59
CA ASP A 65 -5.10 -11.57 10.70
C ASP A 65 -5.62 -10.35 9.95
N TYR A 66 -6.25 -10.56 8.79
CA TYR A 66 -6.86 -9.49 8.02
C TYR A 66 -7.96 -8.78 8.81
N ILE A 67 -8.88 -9.54 9.42
CA ILE A 67 -9.95 -8.98 10.26
C ILE A 67 -9.37 -8.23 11.48
N LEU A 68 -8.29 -8.75 12.09
CA LEU A 68 -7.64 -8.07 13.21
C LEU A 68 -7.03 -6.73 12.78
N VAL A 69 -6.36 -6.69 11.63
CA VAL A 69 -5.80 -5.44 11.08
C VAL A 69 -6.90 -4.46 10.72
N GLU A 70 -8.03 -4.91 10.16
CA GLU A 70 -9.21 -4.08 9.91
C GLU A 70 -9.76 -3.44 11.19
N ILE A 71 -9.97 -4.24 12.25
CA ILE A 71 -10.46 -3.73 13.53
C ILE A 71 -9.48 -2.71 14.12
N ILE A 72 -8.18 -2.98 14.03
CA ILE A 72 -7.14 -2.06 14.51
C ILE A 72 -7.15 -0.76 13.68
N ALA A 73 -7.33 -0.84 12.36
CA ALA A 73 -7.38 0.33 11.49
C ALA A 73 -8.53 1.27 11.88
N GLU A 74 -9.72 0.73 12.12
CA GLU A 74 -10.90 1.51 12.56
C GLU A 74 -10.67 2.21 13.89
N ILE A 75 -10.14 1.49 14.90
CA ILE A 75 -9.84 2.07 16.22
C ILE A 75 -8.81 3.19 16.11
N ILE A 76 -7.77 3.00 15.30
CA ILE A 76 -6.72 3.99 15.10
C ILE A 76 -7.26 5.19 14.31
N GLN A 77 -8.09 5.00 13.28
CA GLN A 77 -8.64 6.10 12.47
C GLN A 77 -9.35 7.12 13.36
N GLU A 78 -10.31 6.68 14.18
CA GLU A 78 -11.07 7.55 15.08
C GLU A 78 -10.15 8.27 16.08
N SER A 79 -9.26 7.51 16.72
CA SER A 79 -8.34 8.07 17.72
C SER A 79 -7.35 9.07 17.13
N LEU A 80 -6.91 8.83 15.89
CA LEU A 80 -5.92 9.65 15.20
C LEU A 80 -6.54 10.95 14.68
N GLU A 81 -7.76 10.90 14.14
CA GLU A 81 -8.51 12.09 13.75
C GLU A 81 -8.69 13.04 14.94
N ASP A 82 -9.16 12.53 16.08
CA ASP A 82 -9.33 13.30 17.32
C ASP A 82 -8.00 13.87 17.82
N TYR A 83 -6.94 13.06 17.80
CA TYR A 83 -5.61 13.51 18.20
C TYR A 83 -5.09 14.64 17.30
N LEU A 84 -5.21 14.50 15.98
CA LEU A 84 -4.71 15.51 15.05
C LEU A 84 -5.52 16.80 15.10
N GLN A 85 -6.83 16.72 15.32
CA GLN A 85 -7.67 17.92 15.55
C GLN A 85 -7.26 18.67 16.82
N THR A 86 -6.82 17.96 17.86
CA THR A 86 -6.38 18.57 19.12
C THR A 86 -4.92 19.05 19.10
N ALA A 87 -4.08 18.49 18.22
CA ALA A 87 -2.64 18.76 18.17
C ALA A 87 -2.27 20.17 17.64
N GLY A 88 -3.17 20.89 16.97
CA GLY A 88 -2.95 22.30 16.62
C GLY A 88 -3.63 22.76 15.33
N PRO A 89 -3.41 24.02 14.90
CA PRO A 89 -4.13 24.67 13.80
C PRO A 89 -3.75 24.18 12.39
N ASN A 90 -2.86 23.19 12.29
CA ASN A 90 -2.49 22.59 11.01
C ASN A 90 -3.63 21.66 10.58
N HIS A 91 -4.14 21.87 9.38
CA HIS A 91 -5.17 21.00 8.81
C HIS A 91 -4.49 19.69 8.38
N PHE A 92 -4.45 18.73 9.29
CA PHE A 92 -4.02 17.38 8.96
C PHE A 92 -5.21 16.61 8.38
N THR A 93 -4.94 15.88 7.31
CA THR A 93 -5.83 14.85 6.81
C THR A 93 -5.20 13.51 7.11
N CYS A 94 -5.90 12.60 7.78
CA CYS A 94 -5.39 11.27 8.03
C CYS A 94 -6.30 10.19 7.45
N ASN A 95 -5.68 9.13 6.93
CA ASN A 95 -6.38 7.94 6.47
C ASN A 95 -5.62 6.69 6.89
N VAL A 96 -6.31 5.77 7.55
CA VAL A 96 -5.78 4.53 8.10
C VAL A 96 -6.49 3.40 7.40
N THR A 97 -5.75 2.58 6.66
CA THR A 97 -6.33 1.52 5.85
C THR A 97 -5.56 0.21 5.98
N PRO A 98 -6.26 -0.94 6.01
CA PRO A 98 -5.62 -2.23 5.78
C PRO A 98 -5.17 -2.31 4.31
N ARG A 99 -3.97 -2.84 4.08
CA ARG A 99 -3.42 -3.07 2.74
C ARG A 99 -3.06 -4.53 2.58
N ASP A 100 -3.61 -5.19 1.56
CA ASP A 100 -3.12 -6.48 1.06
C ASP A 100 -2.30 -6.25 -0.22
N THR A 101 -1.01 -6.56 -0.17
CA THR A 101 -0.15 -6.50 -1.35
C THR A 101 0.48 -7.87 -1.60
N TYR A 102 -0.06 -8.59 -2.58
CA TYR A 102 0.40 -9.92 -3.00
C TYR A 102 0.45 -10.94 -1.84
N GLY A 103 -0.54 -10.90 -0.94
CA GLY A 103 -0.65 -11.86 0.16
C GLY A 103 0.15 -11.50 1.40
N ILE A 104 0.63 -10.25 1.50
CA ILE A 104 1.12 -9.66 2.74
C ILE A 104 0.13 -8.58 3.19
N ILE A 105 -0.35 -8.73 4.43
CA ILE A 105 -1.20 -7.74 5.10
C ILE A 105 -0.31 -6.72 5.79
N SER A 106 -0.68 -5.45 5.65
CA SER A 106 -0.05 -4.32 6.33
C SER A 106 -1.12 -3.33 6.80
N LEU A 107 -0.79 -2.53 7.80
CA LEU A 107 -1.53 -1.31 8.13
C LEU A 107 -0.83 -0.13 7.44
N GLN A 108 -1.60 0.67 6.70
CA GLN A 108 -1.13 1.88 6.03
C GLN A 108 -1.75 3.10 6.74
N ILE A 109 -0.93 4.08 7.08
CA ILE A 109 -1.36 5.38 7.58
C ILE A 109 -0.86 6.46 6.63
N GLU A 110 -1.77 7.29 6.14
CA GLU A 110 -1.50 8.46 5.32
C GLU A 110 -1.74 9.72 6.16
N LEU A 111 -0.80 10.68 6.11
CA LEU A 111 -0.84 11.97 6.81
C LEU A 111 -0.46 13.12 5.88
#